data_AF-E4LHK0-F1
#
_entry.id   AF-E4LHK0-F1
#
_cell.length_a   1.000
_cell.length_b   1.000
_cell.length_c   1.000
_cell.angle_alpha   90.00
_cell.angle_beta   90.00
_cell.angle_gamma   90.00
#
_symmetry.space_group_name_H-M   'P 1'
#
loop_
_entity.id
_entity.type
_entity.pdbx_description
1 polymer ?
#
loop_
_entity_poly.entity_id
_entity_poly.type
_entity_poly.pdbx_seq_one_letter_code
_entity_poly.pdbx_strand_id
1 'polypeptide(L)'
;MDYAERIRAVIAREMGNTASESVRFLKNIQAKPKLCLWGLGSHGYNWRGYLKSLGIHADYVYDASPEARAAWIGTEHRIETRAELTALLPEMAVLVTMRNAAPVMGELRALGTNAFAATVNFFSFDACLRYEGHPEMLRTMEREALALLELCADDTSREIVCQTIEKDFDEAHVGIDCIPDQYFVPSIMPLTDEECFVDVGAYDGDTMDAFLRAVHGKYRHIYAFEMSRRNFAKLSHKGTTDPRYDAEKISPYPYGCSNTGVDALSRKRHQLRICRGRFGAGGVPPLGRGAWGGARHTRQNGHRGRGTPCAARGGAHHPRARAEARHLYLSPRRASVGDPRADPGDESRVSILFSAS
;
A
#
# COMPACT_ATOMS: atom_id res chain seq x y z
N MET A 1 -31.51 1.58 -15.54
CA MET A 1 -30.37 0.76 -16.02
C MET A 1 -30.33 -0.47 -15.12
N ASP A 2 -30.12 -1.67 -15.65
CA ASP A 2 -30.01 -2.88 -14.82
C ASP A 2 -28.53 -3.15 -14.50
N TYR A 3 -28.10 -2.72 -13.31
CA TYR A 3 -26.73 -2.90 -12.84
C TYR A 3 -26.40 -4.37 -12.56
N ALA A 4 -27.38 -5.16 -12.11
CA ALA A 4 -27.18 -6.57 -11.84
C ALA A 4 -26.94 -7.34 -13.14
N GLU A 5 -27.67 -7.01 -14.21
CA GLU A 5 -27.45 -7.58 -15.53
C GLU A 5 -26.06 -7.25 -16.08
N ARG A 6 -25.55 -6.02 -15.88
CA ARG A 6 -24.17 -5.66 -16.27
C ARG A 6 -23.13 -6.52 -15.58
N ILE A 7 -23.22 -6.69 -14.26
CA ILE A 7 -22.30 -7.57 -13.52
C ILE A 7 -22.37 -8.99 -14.06
N ARG A 8 -23.58 -9.53 -14.25
CA ARG A 8 -23.76 -10.89 -14.80
C ARG A 8 -23.17 -11.02 -16.20
N ALA A 9 -23.27 -10.00 -17.04
CA ALA A 9 -22.70 -10.01 -18.38
C ALA A 9 -21.17 -10.09 -18.35
N VAL A 10 -20.51 -9.31 -17.47
CA VAL A 10 -19.05 -9.40 -17.27
C VAL A 10 -18.67 -10.79 -16.79
N ILE A 11 -19.34 -11.30 -15.76
CA ILE A 11 -19.05 -12.63 -15.21
C ILE A 11 -19.27 -13.73 -16.27
N ALA A 12 -20.35 -13.68 -17.04
CA ALA A 12 -20.62 -14.65 -18.09
C ALA A 12 -19.55 -14.63 -19.19
N ARG A 13 -19.06 -13.44 -19.57
CA ARG A 13 -17.93 -13.28 -20.51
C ARG A 13 -16.67 -13.95 -19.93
N GLU A 14 -16.32 -13.62 -18.69
CA GLU A 14 -15.11 -14.17 -18.04
C GLU A 14 -15.21 -15.66 -17.73
N MET A 15 -16.42 -16.21 -17.54
CA MET A 15 -16.63 -17.66 -17.43
C MET A 15 -16.25 -18.41 -18.71
N GLY A 16 -16.27 -17.74 -19.87
CA GLY A 16 -15.78 -18.29 -21.13
C GLY A 16 -14.24 -18.33 -21.23
N ASN A 17 -13.53 -17.56 -20.39
CA ASN A 17 -12.08 -17.47 -20.42
C ASN A 17 -11.45 -18.62 -19.61
N THR A 18 -10.98 -19.65 -20.31
CA THR A 18 -10.39 -20.85 -19.68
C THR A 18 -8.87 -20.75 -19.49
N ALA A 19 -8.23 -19.70 -19.99
CA ALA A 19 -6.77 -19.55 -19.93
C ALA A 19 -6.38 -18.13 -19.53
N SER A 20 -5.92 -17.96 -18.29
CA SER A 20 -5.56 -16.66 -17.78
C SER A 20 -4.37 -16.04 -18.53
N GLU A 21 -4.51 -14.78 -18.96
CA GLU A 21 -3.42 -14.03 -19.57
C GLU A 21 -2.32 -13.72 -18.54
N SER A 22 -2.70 -13.39 -17.31
CA SER A 22 -1.77 -13.19 -16.20
C SER A 22 -0.97 -14.46 -15.91
N VAL A 23 -1.59 -15.64 -15.91
CA VAL A 23 -0.85 -16.91 -15.73
C VAL A 23 0.15 -17.13 -16.87
N ARG A 24 -0.25 -16.87 -18.12
CA ARG A 24 0.65 -16.97 -19.29
C ARG A 24 1.81 -15.98 -19.17
N PHE A 25 1.53 -14.75 -18.78
CA PHE A 25 2.54 -13.72 -18.54
C PHE A 25 3.55 -14.14 -17.47
N LEU A 26 3.08 -14.63 -16.32
CA LEU A 26 3.97 -15.10 -15.24
C LEU A 26 4.84 -16.28 -15.69
N LYS A 27 4.33 -17.18 -16.53
CA LYS A 27 5.14 -18.25 -17.13
C LYS A 27 6.22 -17.69 -18.05
N ASN A 28 5.87 -16.69 -18.88
CA ASN A 28 6.78 -16.12 -19.86
C ASN A 28 7.95 -15.35 -19.21
N ILE A 29 7.70 -14.57 -18.16
CA ILE A 29 8.78 -13.87 -17.43
C ILE A 29 9.71 -14.83 -16.69
N GLN A 30 9.28 -16.07 -16.45
CA GLN A 30 10.07 -17.15 -15.84
C GLN A 30 10.65 -18.13 -16.87
N ALA A 31 10.49 -17.88 -18.17
CA ALA A 31 11.05 -18.73 -19.22
C ALA A 31 12.59 -18.74 -19.24
N LYS A 32 13.22 -17.77 -18.57
CA LYS A 32 14.66 -17.66 -18.35
C LYS A 32 14.97 -17.87 -16.85
N PRO A 33 16.15 -18.41 -16.51
CA PRO A 33 16.51 -18.69 -15.12
C PRO A 33 16.73 -17.43 -14.27
N LYS A 34 16.90 -16.27 -14.91
CA LYS A 34 17.14 -14.99 -14.27
C LYS A 34 16.07 -13.98 -14.66
N LEU A 35 15.67 -13.13 -13.71
CA LEU A 35 14.72 -12.04 -13.94
C LEU A 35 15.34 -10.69 -13.58
N CYS A 36 15.20 -9.72 -14.48
CA CYS A 36 15.58 -8.33 -14.26
C CYS A 36 14.34 -7.43 -14.25
N LEU A 37 14.22 -6.56 -13.24
CA LEU A 37 13.25 -5.47 -13.26
C LEU A 37 13.93 -4.20 -13.82
N TRP A 38 13.38 -3.68 -14.91
CA TRP A 38 13.82 -2.43 -15.51
C TRP A 38 12.81 -1.31 -15.20
N GLY A 39 13.25 -0.30 -14.48
CA GLY A 39 12.43 0.83 -14.01
C GLY A 39 12.27 0.77 -12.50
N LEU A 40 13.00 1.61 -11.78
CA LEU A 40 13.10 1.59 -10.31
C LEU A 40 12.33 2.73 -9.64
N GLY A 41 11.32 3.25 -10.35
CA GLY A 41 10.30 4.14 -9.80
C GLY A 41 9.26 3.39 -8.95
N SER A 42 8.16 4.07 -8.63
CA SER A 42 7.05 3.49 -7.83
C SER A 42 6.49 2.19 -8.43
N HIS A 43 6.33 2.15 -9.75
CA HIS A 43 5.88 0.95 -10.47
C HIS A 43 6.82 -0.25 -10.27
N GLY A 44 8.14 -0.04 -10.30
CA GLY A 44 9.12 -1.08 -10.03
C GLY A 44 9.04 -1.64 -8.62
N TYR A 45 8.84 -0.77 -7.61
CA TYR A 45 8.63 -1.20 -6.24
C TYR A 45 7.34 -2.01 -6.07
N ASN A 46 6.24 -1.58 -6.71
CA ASN A 46 4.96 -2.29 -6.68
C ASN A 46 5.07 -3.68 -7.30
N TRP A 47 5.60 -3.76 -8.52
CA TRP A 47 5.78 -5.04 -9.22
C TRP A 47 6.75 -5.96 -8.49
N ARG A 48 7.84 -5.44 -7.93
CA ARG A 48 8.72 -6.21 -7.07
C ARG A 48 7.97 -6.81 -5.86
N GLY A 49 7.19 -5.98 -5.17
CA GLY A 49 6.42 -6.41 -4.00
C GLY A 49 5.40 -7.49 -4.36
N TYR A 50 4.69 -7.29 -5.47
CA TYR A 50 3.68 -8.20 -5.97
C TYR A 50 4.28 -9.53 -6.45
N LEU A 51 5.32 -9.52 -7.28
CA LEU A 51 6.00 -10.75 -7.70
C LEU A 51 6.55 -11.54 -6.50
N LYS A 52 7.11 -10.83 -5.51
CA LYS A 52 7.59 -11.46 -4.27
C LYS A 52 6.47 -12.12 -3.49
N SER A 53 5.26 -11.56 -3.45
CA SER A 53 4.12 -12.20 -2.76
C SER A 53 3.68 -13.49 -3.46
N LEU A 54 3.92 -13.60 -4.77
CA LEU A 54 3.72 -14.81 -5.57
C LEU A 54 4.91 -15.79 -5.50
N GLY A 55 5.97 -15.47 -4.75
CA GLY A 55 7.18 -16.29 -4.66
C GLY A 55 8.15 -16.13 -5.84
N ILE A 56 7.92 -15.15 -6.71
CA ILE A 56 8.79 -14.82 -7.85
C ILE A 56 9.76 -13.72 -7.40
N HIS A 57 11.05 -13.98 -7.53
CA HIS A 57 12.10 -13.05 -7.13
C HIS A 57 12.86 -12.55 -8.35
N ALA A 58 13.07 -11.24 -8.42
CA ALA A 58 14.02 -10.67 -9.36
C ALA A 58 15.44 -10.93 -8.87
N ASP A 59 16.34 -11.28 -9.78
CA ASP A 59 17.77 -11.41 -9.52
C ASP A 59 18.47 -10.05 -9.68
N TYR A 60 17.99 -9.29 -10.67
CA TYR A 60 18.62 -8.06 -11.13
C TYR A 60 17.65 -6.89 -11.14
N VAL A 61 18.19 -5.69 -10.97
CA VAL A 61 17.45 -4.43 -11.11
C VAL A 61 18.26 -3.43 -11.92
N TYR A 62 17.56 -2.66 -12.76
CA TYR A 62 18.19 -1.65 -13.60
C TYR A 62 17.27 -0.43 -13.78
N ASP A 63 17.87 0.75 -13.83
CA ASP A 63 17.25 1.98 -14.30
C ASP A 63 18.28 2.78 -15.09
N ALA A 64 17.83 3.57 -16.06
CA ALA A 64 18.70 4.49 -16.76
C ALA A 64 19.18 5.62 -15.83
N SER A 65 18.35 6.05 -14.87
CA SER A 65 18.70 7.06 -13.88
C SER A 65 19.69 6.51 -12.83
N PRO A 66 20.88 7.12 -12.69
CA PRO A 66 21.78 6.83 -11.57
C PRO A 66 21.13 7.09 -10.21
N GLU A 67 20.27 8.10 -10.10
CA GLU A 67 19.57 8.47 -8.87
C GLU A 67 18.56 7.39 -8.46
N ALA A 68 17.76 6.88 -9.39
CA ALA A 68 16.81 5.79 -9.15
C ALA A 68 17.54 4.51 -8.71
N ARG A 69 18.68 4.21 -9.35
CA ARG A 69 19.56 3.11 -8.94
C ARG A 69 20.11 3.30 -7.53
N ALA A 70 20.65 4.47 -7.21
CA ALA A 70 21.18 4.78 -5.88
C ALA A 70 20.10 4.75 -4.79
N ALA A 71 18.88 5.15 -5.12
CA ALA A 71 17.73 5.15 -4.21
C ALA A 71 17.09 3.75 -4.03
N TRP A 72 17.53 2.72 -4.75
CA TRP A 72 17.02 1.37 -4.61
C TRP A 72 17.44 0.74 -3.28
N ILE A 73 16.46 0.28 -2.50
CA ILE A 73 16.67 -0.32 -1.15
C ILE A 73 16.54 -1.86 -1.19
N GLY A 74 16.26 -2.45 -2.36
CA GLY A 74 16.13 -3.89 -2.51
C GLY A 74 17.47 -4.64 -2.42
N THR A 75 17.39 -5.97 -2.30
CA THR A 75 18.55 -6.87 -2.16
C THR A 75 19.01 -7.45 -3.49
N GLU A 76 18.32 -7.15 -4.57
CA GLU A 76 18.64 -7.60 -5.92
C GLU A 76 19.97 -7.02 -6.39
N HIS A 77 20.65 -7.72 -7.30
CA HIS A 77 21.89 -7.20 -7.89
C HIS A 77 21.56 -6.00 -8.77
N ARG A 78 22.11 -4.84 -8.40
CA ARG A 78 21.91 -3.61 -9.16
C ARG A 78 22.92 -3.53 -10.29
N ILE A 79 22.42 -3.54 -11.52
CA ILE A 79 23.24 -3.39 -12.72
C ILE A 79 23.66 -1.91 -12.84
N GLU A 80 24.96 -1.64 -12.75
CA GLU A 80 25.48 -0.27 -12.69
C GLU A 80 25.89 0.26 -14.07
N THR A 81 26.21 -0.62 -15.00
CA THR A 81 26.73 -0.22 -16.31
C THR A 81 25.94 -0.82 -17.46
N ARG A 82 25.97 -0.12 -18.60
CA ARG A 82 25.36 -0.61 -19.83
C ARG A 82 26.06 -1.86 -20.37
N ALA A 83 27.37 -1.96 -20.22
CA ALA A 83 28.15 -3.12 -20.65
C ALA A 83 27.75 -4.38 -19.85
N GLU A 84 27.61 -4.24 -18.53
CA GLU A 84 27.11 -5.32 -17.66
C GLU A 84 25.68 -5.73 -18.05
N LEU A 85 24.78 -4.76 -18.26
CA LEU A 85 23.42 -5.04 -18.71
C LEU A 85 23.44 -5.91 -19.98
N THR A 86 24.12 -5.45 -21.03
CA THR A 86 24.19 -6.15 -22.31
C THR A 86 24.75 -7.56 -22.19
N ALA A 87 25.76 -7.76 -21.33
CA ALA A 87 26.35 -9.07 -21.11
C ALA A 87 25.37 -10.05 -20.44
N LEU A 88 24.49 -9.56 -19.55
CA LEU A 88 23.53 -10.39 -18.82
C LEU A 88 22.21 -10.64 -19.58
N LEU A 89 21.83 -9.79 -20.55
CA LEU A 89 20.56 -9.89 -21.29
C LEU A 89 20.25 -11.30 -21.85
N PRO A 90 21.21 -12.07 -22.42
CA PRO A 90 20.93 -13.41 -22.95
C PRO A 90 20.47 -14.43 -21.90
N GLU A 91 20.88 -14.24 -20.64
CA GLU A 91 20.64 -15.17 -19.53
C GLU A 91 19.34 -14.87 -18.78
N MET A 92 18.73 -13.70 -18.99
CA MET A 92 17.60 -13.22 -18.22
C MET A 92 16.37 -12.86 -19.05
N ALA A 93 15.21 -12.91 -18.41
CA ALA A 93 14.03 -12.18 -18.84
C ALA A 93 14.09 -10.76 -18.26
N VAL A 94 13.60 -9.78 -19.01
CA VAL A 94 13.51 -8.40 -18.55
C VAL A 94 12.05 -7.99 -18.43
N LEU A 95 11.62 -7.61 -17.24
CA LEU A 95 10.32 -7.02 -17.00
C LEU A 95 10.44 -5.51 -16.85
N VAL A 96 9.90 -4.77 -17.81
CA VAL A 96 9.87 -3.30 -17.85
C VAL A 96 8.69 -2.81 -17.01
N THR A 97 9.00 -2.13 -15.91
CA THR A 97 8.05 -1.72 -14.85
C THR A 97 7.95 -0.20 -14.76
N MET A 98 7.56 0.44 -15.86
CA MET A 98 7.41 1.89 -15.96
C MET A 98 6.21 2.26 -16.84
N ARG A 99 5.62 3.44 -16.58
CA ARG A 99 4.43 3.93 -17.31
C ARG A 99 4.65 3.99 -18.83
N ASN A 100 5.79 4.51 -19.27
CA ASN A 100 6.12 4.58 -20.69
C ASN A 100 7.13 3.49 -21.08
N ALA A 101 6.67 2.25 -21.16
CA ALA A 101 7.53 1.11 -21.49
C ALA A 101 7.91 1.07 -22.99
N ALA A 102 7.15 1.72 -23.88
CA ALA A 102 7.29 1.54 -25.33
C ALA A 102 8.71 1.82 -25.88
N PRO A 103 9.41 2.90 -25.50
CA PRO A 103 10.78 3.16 -25.96
C PRO A 103 11.76 2.06 -25.51
N VAL A 104 11.71 1.69 -24.23
CA VAL A 104 12.58 0.65 -23.64
C VAL A 104 12.30 -0.71 -24.27
N MET A 105 11.03 -1.03 -24.52
CA MET A 105 10.65 -2.27 -25.20
C MET A 105 11.15 -2.30 -26.65
N GLY A 106 11.14 -1.17 -27.36
CA GLY A 106 11.71 -1.07 -28.71
C GLY A 106 13.22 -1.36 -28.71
N GLU A 107 13.93 -0.78 -27.76
CA GLU A 107 15.36 -0.99 -27.54
C GLU A 107 15.70 -2.45 -27.20
N LEU A 108 15.00 -3.04 -26.24
CA LEU A 108 15.21 -4.43 -25.82
C LEU A 108 14.90 -5.43 -26.94
N ARG A 109 13.88 -5.15 -27.77
CA ARG A 109 13.57 -5.96 -28.95
C ARG A 109 14.67 -5.89 -30.00
N ALA A 110 15.24 -4.71 -30.26
CA ALA A 110 16.35 -4.56 -31.19
C ALA A 110 17.60 -5.34 -30.75
N LEU A 111 17.75 -5.58 -29.45
CA LEU A 111 18.82 -6.40 -28.86
C LEU A 111 18.50 -7.90 -28.82
N GLY A 112 17.31 -8.32 -29.28
CA GLY A 112 16.89 -9.73 -29.26
C GLY A 112 16.61 -10.29 -27.87
N THR A 113 16.36 -9.43 -26.88
CA THR A 113 16.13 -9.83 -25.48
C THR A 113 14.73 -10.40 -25.27
N ASN A 114 14.60 -11.35 -24.34
CA ASN A 114 13.31 -11.79 -23.81
C ASN A 114 12.73 -10.72 -22.86
N ALA A 115 12.02 -9.74 -23.42
CA ALA A 115 11.50 -8.59 -22.68
C ALA A 115 9.97 -8.55 -22.65
N PHE A 116 9.43 -8.12 -21.51
CA PHE A 116 8.00 -7.98 -21.25
C PHE A 116 7.74 -6.61 -20.64
N ALA A 117 6.60 -6.02 -20.97
CA ALA A 117 6.16 -4.81 -20.32
C ALA A 117 5.08 -5.14 -19.31
N ALA A 118 5.18 -4.56 -18.12
CA ALA A 118 4.16 -4.61 -17.09
C ALA A 118 3.08 -3.55 -17.42
N THR A 119 2.36 -3.76 -18.53
CA THR A 119 1.44 -2.76 -19.11
C THR A 119 0.12 -2.68 -18.36
N VAL A 120 -0.29 -3.74 -17.69
CA VAL A 120 -1.55 -3.80 -16.97
C VAL A 120 -1.36 -3.28 -15.55
N ASN A 121 -2.31 -2.49 -15.06
CA ASN A 121 -2.40 -2.16 -13.64
C ASN A 121 -2.36 -3.44 -12.79
N PHE A 122 -1.60 -3.46 -11.69
CA PHE A 122 -1.45 -4.68 -10.90
C PHE A 122 -2.80 -5.18 -10.34
N PHE A 123 -3.78 -4.29 -10.14
CA PHE A 123 -5.14 -4.67 -9.73
C PHE A 123 -5.83 -5.51 -10.80
N SER A 124 -5.90 -5.03 -12.04
CA SER A 124 -6.48 -5.80 -13.15
C SER A 124 -5.67 -7.07 -13.43
N PHE A 125 -4.33 -7.00 -13.36
CA PHE A 125 -3.48 -8.18 -13.50
C PHE A 125 -3.80 -9.25 -12.44
N ASP A 126 -3.96 -8.83 -11.19
CA ASP A 126 -4.31 -9.69 -10.06
C ASP A 126 -5.74 -10.22 -10.15
N ALA A 127 -6.69 -9.44 -10.63
CA ALA A 127 -8.04 -9.88 -10.91
C ALA A 127 -8.03 -10.99 -11.99
N CYS A 128 -7.39 -10.75 -13.13
CA CYS A 128 -7.20 -11.76 -14.17
C CYS A 128 -6.54 -13.03 -13.62
N LEU A 129 -5.52 -12.90 -12.76
CA LEU A 129 -4.84 -14.03 -12.15
C LEU A 129 -5.72 -14.84 -11.19
N ARG A 130 -6.58 -14.18 -10.42
CA ARG A 130 -7.44 -14.82 -9.39
C ARG A 130 -8.71 -15.43 -9.96
N TYR A 131 -9.27 -14.82 -11.02
CA TYR A 131 -10.64 -15.12 -11.46
C TYR A 131 -10.70 -15.81 -12.84
N GLU A 132 -9.82 -15.50 -13.79
CA GLU A 132 -9.86 -16.14 -15.11
C GLU A 132 -9.52 -17.64 -15.00
N GLY A 133 -10.34 -18.50 -15.60
CA GLY A 133 -10.21 -19.96 -15.47
C GLY A 133 -10.61 -20.52 -14.10
N HIS A 134 -11.14 -19.69 -13.20
CA HIS A 134 -11.58 -20.05 -11.84
C HIS A 134 -13.09 -19.80 -11.66
N PRO A 135 -13.96 -20.67 -12.22
CA PRO A 135 -15.41 -20.42 -12.28
C PRO A 135 -16.07 -20.32 -10.89
N GLU A 136 -15.53 -20.98 -9.87
CA GLU A 136 -15.97 -20.84 -8.48
C GLU A 136 -15.64 -19.47 -7.87
N MET A 137 -14.50 -18.88 -8.24
CA MET A 137 -14.12 -17.53 -7.81
C MET A 137 -14.98 -16.49 -8.53
N LEU A 138 -15.24 -16.68 -9.84
CA LEU A 138 -16.16 -15.82 -10.60
C LEU A 138 -17.59 -15.84 -10.04
N ARG A 139 -18.14 -17.02 -9.72
CA ARG A 139 -19.45 -17.12 -9.04
C ARG A 139 -19.46 -16.44 -7.67
N THR A 140 -18.34 -16.48 -6.96
CA THR A 140 -18.21 -15.77 -5.68
C THR A 140 -18.20 -14.27 -5.91
N MET A 141 -17.40 -13.77 -6.86
CA MET A 141 -17.39 -12.36 -7.25
C MET A 141 -18.78 -11.89 -7.64
N GLU A 142 -19.51 -12.64 -8.48
CA GLU A 142 -20.88 -12.30 -8.88
C GLU A 142 -21.78 -12.10 -7.66
N ARG A 143 -21.81 -13.07 -6.75
CA ARG A 143 -22.64 -12.99 -5.53
C ARG A 143 -22.29 -11.77 -4.69
N GLU A 144 -21.01 -11.54 -4.43
CA GLU A 144 -20.56 -10.43 -3.57
C GLU A 144 -20.77 -9.06 -4.27
N ALA A 145 -20.57 -8.98 -5.58
CA ALA A 145 -20.82 -7.78 -6.36
C ALA A 145 -22.31 -7.43 -6.38
N LEU A 146 -23.19 -8.41 -6.58
CA LEU A 146 -24.64 -8.21 -6.49
C LEU A 146 -25.05 -7.76 -5.09
N ALA A 147 -24.49 -8.37 -4.03
CA ALA A 147 -24.75 -7.93 -2.66
C ALA A 147 -24.26 -6.48 -2.41
N LEU A 148 -23.12 -6.09 -3.00
CA LEU A 148 -22.61 -4.72 -2.92
C LEU A 148 -23.53 -3.72 -3.62
N LEU A 149 -24.08 -4.05 -4.80
CA LEU A 149 -25.05 -3.20 -5.49
C LEU A 149 -26.31 -2.92 -4.67
N GLU A 150 -26.77 -3.90 -3.89
CA GLU A 150 -27.91 -3.75 -2.96
C GLU A 150 -27.56 -2.87 -1.75
N LEU A 151 -26.28 -2.80 -1.35
CA LEU A 151 -25.82 -1.93 -0.26
C LEU A 151 -25.63 -0.47 -0.69
N CYS A 152 -25.33 -0.23 -1.97
CA CYS A 152 -25.22 1.12 -2.50
C CYS A 152 -26.55 1.88 -2.34
N ALA A 153 -26.50 3.11 -1.83
CA ALA A 153 -27.70 3.92 -1.62
C ALA A 153 -28.20 4.58 -2.92
N ASP A 154 -27.29 4.90 -3.84
CA ASP A 154 -27.54 5.69 -5.04
C ASP A 154 -27.01 5.02 -6.31
N ASP A 155 -27.52 5.47 -7.46
CA ASP A 155 -27.18 4.94 -8.78
C ASP A 155 -25.76 5.28 -9.23
N THR A 156 -25.20 6.40 -8.77
CA THR A 156 -23.80 6.75 -9.06
C THR A 156 -22.85 5.76 -8.40
N SER A 157 -23.10 5.39 -7.15
CA SER A 157 -22.33 4.34 -6.46
C SER A 157 -22.43 2.99 -7.18
N ARG A 158 -23.62 2.60 -7.64
CA ARG A 158 -23.82 1.35 -8.42
C ARG A 158 -23.08 1.38 -9.76
N GLU A 159 -23.10 2.52 -10.45
CA GLU A 159 -22.35 2.73 -11.69
C GLU A 159 -20.85 2.54 -11.48
N ILE A 160 -20.27 3.17 -10.45
CA ILE A 160 -18.84 3.05 -10.13
C ILE A 160 -18.47 1.59 -9.79
N VAL A 161 -19.33 0.84 -9.10
CA VAL A 161 -19.10 -0.60 -8.84
C VAL A 161 -19.04 -1.38 -10.15
N CYS A 162 -19.98 -1.16 -11.08
CA CYS A 162 -19.96 -1.81 -12.39
C CYS A 162 -18.69 -1.45 -13.17
N GLN A 163 -18.36 -0.16 -13.29
CA GLN A 163 -17.16 0.32 -13.99
C GLN A 163 -15.87 -0.25 -13.40
N THR A 164 -15.80 -0.39 -12.06
CA THR A 164 -14.63 -0.96 -11.37
C THR A 164 -14.45 -2.43 -11.75
N ILE A 165 -15.50 -3.24 -11.68
CA ILE A 165 -15.44 -4.66 -12.04
C ILE A 165 -15.16 -4.83 -13.54
N GLU A 166 -15.77 -4.00 -14.40
CA GLU A 166 -15.50 -3.97 -15.84
C GLU A 166 -14.01 -3.65 -16.10
N LYS A 167 -13.43 -2.67 -15.38
CA LYS A 167 -12.02 -2.25 -15.51
C LYS A 167 -11.02 -3.27 -14.98
N ASP A 168 -11.41 -4.09 -14.00
CA ASP A 168 -10.57 -5.18 -13.50
C ASP A 168 -10.26 -6.21 -14.61
N PHE A 169 -11.17 -6.40 -15.57
CA PHE A 169 -11.00 -7.33 -16.70
C PHE A 169 -10.73 -6.64 -18.05
N ASP A 170 -10.98 -5.34 -18.18
CA ASP A 170 -10.73 -4.58 -19.41
C ASP A 170 -10.11 -3.20 -19.10
N GLU A 171 -8.89 -3.23 -18.58
CA GLU A 171 -8.18 -2.04 -18.11
C GLU A 171 -7.96 -0.98 -19.19
N ALA A 172 -7.76 -1.43 -20.44
CA ALA A 172 -7.39 -0.60 -21.57
C ALA A 172 -8.56 0.19 -22.18
N HIS A 173 -9.79 -0.31 -22.05
CA HIS A 173 -10.96 0.29 -22.71
C HIS A 173 -12.00 0.83 -21.73
N VAL A 174 -11.97 0.41 -20.46
CA VAL A 174 -12.94 0.86 -19.44
C VAL A 174 -12.36 2.01 -18.63
N GLY A 175 -13.05 3.15 -18.68
CA GLY A 175 -12.86 4.27 -17.76
C GLY A 175 -13.69 4.09 -16.49
N ILE A 176 -13.22 4.65 -15.38
CA ILE A 176 -14.03 4.87 -14.19
C ILE A 176 -14.28 6.37 -14.10
N ASP A 177 -15.53 6.75 -13.86
CA ASP A 177 -15.89 8.15 -13.69
C ASP A 177 -15.24 8.71 -12.43
N CYS A 178 -14.40 9.72 -12.61
CA CYS A 178 -13.74 10.39 -11.49
C CYS A 178 -14.69 11.43 -10.88
N ILE A 179 -15.10 11.20 -9.63
CA ILE A 179 -15.86 12.18 -8.85
C ILE A 179 -14.86 13.18 -8.23
N PRO A 180 -15.10 14.50 -8.36
CA PRO A 180 -14.24 15.50 -7.74
C PRO A 180 -14.25 15.39 -6.21
N ASP A 181 -13.30 16.06 -5.55
CA ASP A 181 -13.19 16.16 -4.09
C ASP A 181 -12.91 14.84 -3.33
N GLN A 182 -12.79 13.71 -4.04
CA GLN A 182 -12.38 12.39 -3.53
C GLN A 182 -13.12 11.96 -2.25
N TYR A 183 -12.56 12.32 -1.08
CA TYR A 183 -13.06 11.97 0.25
C TYR A 183 -14.16 12.92 0.76
N PHE A 184 -14.26 14.13 0.20
CA PHE A 184 -15.09 15.22 0.73
C PHE A 184 -16.26 15.58 -0.19
N VAL A 185 -16.81 14.59 -0.89
CA VAL A 185 -17.95 14.75 -1.80
C VAL A 185 -19.18 15.22 -1.02
N PRO A 186 -19.67 16.46 -1.20
CA PRO A 186 -20.68 17.04 -0.30
C PRO A 186 -22.02 16.29 -0.28
N SER A 187 -22.39 15.64 -1.38
CA SER A 187 -23.63 14.85 -1.47
C SER A 187 -23.57 13.53 -0.69
N ILE A 188 -22.37 13.01 -0.42
CA ILE A 188 -22.15 11.75 0.31
C ILE A 188 -21.75 12.05 1.75
N MET A 189 -20.89 13.07 1.95
CA MET A 189 -20.32 13.45 3.23
C MET A 189 -20.55 14.95 3.48
N PRO A 190 -21.72 15.34 4.03
CA PRO A 190 -21.96 16.72 4.42
C PRO A 190 -21.10 17.06 5.64
N LEU A 191 -20.20 18.03 5.49
CA LEU A 191 -19.27 18.47 6.54
C LEU A 191 -19.81 19.69 7.30
N THR A 192 -19.43 19.79 8.57
CA THR A 192 -19.72 20.92 9.46
C THR A 192 -18.45 21.60 9.96
N ASP A 193 -18.60 22.60 10.84
CA ASP A 193 -17.48 23.31 11.47
C ASP A 193 -16.84 22.52 12.64
N GLU A 194 -17.37 21.34 12.99
CA GLU A 194 -17.04 20.60 14.23
C GLU A 194 -16.34 19.25 14.02
N GLU A 195 -15.87 18.97 12.80
CA GLU A 195 -15.33 17.65 12.48
C GLU A 195 -13.98 17.34 13.13
N CYS A 196 -13.82 16.06 13.50
CA CYS A 196 -12.54 15.48 13.86
C CYS A 196 -12.04 14.60 12.71
N PHE A 197 -11.03 15.08 11.99
CA PHE A 197 -10.46 14.37 10.84
C PHE A 197 -9.30 13.47 11.24
N VAL A 198 -9.33 12.21 10.84
CA VAL A 198 -8.26 11.23 11.05
C VAL A 198 -7.64 10.86 9.71
N ASP A 199 -6.48 11.41 9.42
CA ASP A 199 -5.75 11.17 8.17
C ASP A 199 -4.76 10.03 8.35
N VAL A 200 -5.07 8.83 7.84
CA VAL A 200 -4.25 7.63 7.98
C VAL A 200 -3.38 7.45 6.74
N GLY A 201 -2.08 7.70 6.86
CA GLY A 201 -1.22 7.84 5.67
C GLY A 201 -1.25 9.26 5.15
N ALA A 202 -1.07 10.22 6.06
CA ALA A 202 -1.15 11.66 5.79
C ALA A 202 -0.10 12.18 4.81
N TYR A 203 0.87 11.36 4.40
CA TYR A 203 1.90 11.69 3.42
C TYR A 203 2.62 13.02 3.76
N ASP A 204 2.47 14.05 2.95
CA ASP A 204 2.98 15.40 3.21
C ASP A 204 1.88 16.41 3.59
N GLY A 205 0.66 15.94 3.82
CA GLY A 205 -0.50 16.73 4.25
C GLY A 205 -1.36 17.24 3.10
N ASP A 206 -1.29 16.63 1.92
CA ASP A 206 -2.12 16.99 0.75
C ASP A 206 -3.61 16.72 0.98
N THR A 207 -3.94 15.60 1.61
CA THR A 207 -5.32 15.25 1.98
C THR A 207 -5.84 16.18 3.08
N MET A 208 -5.00 16.49 4.07
CA MET A 208 -5.29 17.54 5.06
C MET A 208 -5.56 18.89 4.38
N ASP A 209 -4.82 19.28 3.34
CA ASP A 209 -5.10 20.53 2.61
C ASP A 209 -6.48 20.49 1.93
N ALA A 210 -6.86 19.34 1.37
CA ALA A 210 -8.18 19.16 0.77
C ALA A 210 -9.30 19.25 1.81
N PHE A 211 -9.10 18.64 2.98
CA PHE A 211 -10.02 18.73 4.11
C PHE A 211 -10.20 20.18 4.57
N LEU A 212 -9.09 20.90 4.82
CA LEU A 212 -9.13 22.31 5.24
C LEU A 212 -9.88 23.21 4.24
N ARG A 213 -9.78 22.92 2.93
CA ARG A 213 -10.58 23.62 1.91
C ARG A 213 -12.06 23.27 2.02
N ALA A 214 -12.38 21.99 2.17
CA ALA A 214 -13.76 21.50 2.23
C ALA A 214 -14.53 22.04 3.44
N VAL A 215 -13.85 22.27 4.58
CA VAL A 215 -14.45 22.83 5.80
C VAL A 215 -14.17 24.32 6.00
N HIS A 216 -13.64 25.00 4.98
CA HIS A 216 -13.29 26.42 5.04
C HIS A 216 -12.41 26.80 6.26
N GLY A 217 -11.51 25.90 6.66
CA GLY A 217 -10.60 26.07 7.80
C GLY A 217 -11.26 25.93 9.18
N LYS A 218 -12.53 25.56 9.26
CA LYS A 218 -13.24 25.37 10.53
C LYS A 218 -13.45 23.90 10.83
N TYR A 219 -12.88 23.46 11.95
CA TYR A 219 -12.90 22.08 12.38
C TYR A 219 -12.54 22.02 13.86
N ARG A 220 -12.80 20.86 14.46
CA ARG A 220 -12.47 20.58 15.85
C ARG A 220 -11.03 20.11 16.00
N HIS A 221 -10.63 19.06 15.28
CA HIS A 221 -9.27 18.51 15.37
C HIS A 221 -8.86 17.73 14.12
N ILE A 222 -7.55 17.63 13.86
CA ILE A 222 -6.94 16.76 12.83
C ILE A 222 -5.90 15.86 13.49
N TYR A 223 -6.04 14.56 13.30
CA TYR A 223 -5.07 13.53 13.70
C TYR A 223 -4.42 12.96 12.45
N ALA A 224 -3.17 13.33 12.18
CA ALA A 224 -2.46 12.95 10.96
C ALA A 224 -1.41 11.88 11.24
N PHE A 225 -1.60 10.66 10.73
CA PHE A 225 -0.71 9.52 10.94
C PHE A 225 0.15 9.27 9.70
N GLU A 226 1.47 9.29 9.83
CA GLU A 226 2.40 9.00 8.74
C GLU A 226 3.64 8.23 9.22
N MET A 227 3.82 7.00 8.75
CA MET A 227 4.87 6.10 9.24
C MET A 227 6.23 6.30 8.56
N SER A 228 6.26 6.82 7.33
CA SER A 228 7.47 7.11 6.58
C SER A 228 8.15 8.33 7.16
N ARG A 229 9.38 8.14 7.68
CA ARG A 229 10.19 9.24 8.22
C ARG A 229 10.37 10.40 7.23
N ARG A 230 10.48 10.10 5.93
CA ARG A 230 10.63 11.11 4.89
C ARG A 230 9.36 11.94 4.71
N ASN A 231 8.20 11.28 4.65
CA ASN A 231 6.92 11.95 4.47
C ASN A 231 6.54 12.71 5.74
N PHE A 232 6.72 12.09 6.90
CA PHE A 232 6.52 12.73 8.21
C PHE A 232 7.38 13.99 8.39
N ALA A 233 8.62 13.99 7.89
CA ALA A 233 9.45 15.19 7.90
C ALA A 233 8.88 16.32 7.03
N LYS A 234 8.30 16.00 5.87
CA LYS A 234 7.59 16.99 5.03
C LYS A 234 6.33 17.52 5.72
N LEU A 235 5.52 16.63 6.29
CA LEU A 235 4.32 16.97 7.06
C LEU A 235 4.67 17.87 8.26
N SER A 236 5.72 17.53 9.00
CA SER A 236 6.21 18.33 10.12
C SER A 236 6.71 19.70 9.66
N HIS A 237 7.42 19.75 8.53
CA HIS A 237 7.89 21.01 7.96
C HIS A 237 6.72 21.90 7.54
N LYS A 238 5.67 21.33 6.93
CA LYS A 238 4.42 22.04 6.62
C LYS A 238 3.83 22.68 7.88
N GLY A 239 3.85 21.97 9.01
CA GLY A 239 3.39 22.51 10.30
C GLY A 239 4.15 23.73 10.83
N THR A 240 5.31 24.05 10.25
CA THR A 240 6.10 25.25 10.59
C THR A 240 5.99 26.38 9.56
N THR A 241 5.50 26.09 8.35
CA THR A 241 5.52 27.02 7.22
C THR A 241 4.15 27.40 6.70
N ASP A 242 3.13 26.57 6.92
CA ASP A 242 1.77 26.83 6.46
C ASP A 242 0.97 27.60 7.54
N PRO A 243 0.51 28.83 7.26
CA PRO A 243 -0.22 29.63 8.23
C PRO A 243 -1.60 29.04 8.59
N ARG A 244 -2.11 28.07 7.80
CA ARG A 244 -3.35 27.36 8.09
C ARG A 244 -3.15 26.26 9.12
N TYR A 245 -1.91 25.89 9.44
CA TYR A 245 -1.60 24.85 10.40
C TYR A 245 -1.74 25.37 11.83
N ASP A 246 -2.76 24.87 12.54
CA ASP A 246 -2.98 25.16 13.95
C ASP A 246 -2.39 24.04 14.82
N ALA A 247 -1.30 24.31 15.54
CA ALA A 247 -0.62 23.32 16.37
C ALA A 247 -1.44 22.86 17.59
N GLU A 248 -2.49 23.60 17.99
CA GLU A 248 -3.41 23.17 19.03
C GLU A 248 -4.46 22.19 18.50
N LYS A 249 -4.82 22.31 17.21
CA LYS A 249 -5.85 21.51 16.56
C LYS A 249 -5.33 20.43 15.61
N ILE A 250 -4.03 20.40 15.30
CA ILE A 250 -3.43 19.43 14.38
C ILE A 250 -2.32 18.64 15.09
N SER A 251 -2.52 17.34 15.20
CA SER A 251 -1.61 16.42 15.86
C SER A 251 -1.02 15.42 14.86
N PRO A 252 0.27 15.56 14.48
CA PRO A 252 0.95 14.62 13.60
C PRO A 252 1.59 13.48 14.41
N TYR A 253 1.45 12.25 13.91
CA TYR A 253 1.93 11.03 14.53
C TYR A 253 2.84 10.24 13.58
N PRO A 254 4.08 9.90 13.97
CA PRO A 254 5.02 9.16 13.12
C PRO A 254 4.73 7.65 13.13
N TYR A 255 3.46 7.26 12.97
CA TYR A 255 2.96 5.89 13.16
C TYR A 255 2.10 5.44 11.98
N GLY A 256 2.05 4.12 11.77
CA GLY A 256 1.02 3.48 10.98
C GLY A 256 -0.16 3.04 11.85
N CYS A 257 -1.33 2.92 11.26
CA CYS A 257 -2.54 2.42 11.93
C CYS A 257 -2.76 0.94 11.57
N SER A 258 -3.18 0.14 12.55
CA SER A 258 -3.55 -1.27 12.32
C SER A 258 -4.57 -1.73 13.36
N ASN A 259 -5.33 -2.78 13.02
CA ASN A 259 -6.35 -3.37 13.88
C ASN A 259 -5.78 -4.20 15.06
N THR A 260 -4.47 -4.44 15.08
CA THR A 260 -3.77 -5.16 16.16
C THR A 260 -2.62 -4.32 16.66
N GLY A 261 -2.48 -4.16 17.97
CA GLY A 261 -1.27 -3.58 18.55
C GLY A 261 -0.10 -4.55 18.42
N VAL A 262 0.57 -4.60 17.28
CA VAL A 262 1.81 -5.35 17.14
C VAL A 262 2.94 -4.47 17.65
N ASP A 263 3.45 -4.81 18.84
CA ASP A 263 4.72 -4.25 19.30
C ASP A 263 5.79 -4.55 18.26
N ALA A 264 6.33 -3.52 17.62
CA ALA A 264 7.51 -3.60 16.76
C ALA A 264 8.80 -3.93 17.55
N LEU A 265 8.70 -4.61 18.70
CA LEU A 265 9.79 -4.93 19.62
C LEU A 265 10.40 -6.33 19.44
N SER A 266 9.90 -7.20 18.54
CA SER A 266 10.49 -8.54 18.36
C SER A 266 11.48 -8.71 17.20
N ARG A 267 11.77 -7.67 16.40
CA ARG A 267 12.85 -7.71 15.39
C ARG A 267 13.80 -6.52 15.56
N LYS A 268 14.94 -6.77 16.20
CA LYS A 268 16.06 -5.83 16.36
C LYS A 268 16.40 -5.16 15.03
N ARG A 269 16.04 -3.87 14.85
CA ARG A 269 16.88 -2.75 14.37
C ARG A 269 16.01 -1.49 14.11
N HIS A 270 16.39 -0.41 14.79
CA HIS A 270 15.95 0.99 14.66
C HIS A 270 14.57 1.36 15.22
N GLN A 271 14.62 2.20 16.25
CA GLN A 271 13.53 2.70 17.09
C GLN A 271 12.36 3.31 16.28
N LEU A 272 11.16 2.74 16.46
CA LEU A 272 9.87 3.41 16.34
C LEU A 272 9.04 2.99 17.56
N ARG A 273 8.43 3.96 18.26
CA ARG A 273 7.60 3.74 19.47
C ARG A 273 6.16 4.10 19.15
N ILE A 274 5.25 3.14 19.05
CA ILE A 274 3.81 3.36 18.81
C ILE A 274 3.10 3.68 20.13
N CYS A 275 2.16 4.63 20.13
CA CYS A 275 1.36 5.01 21.30
C CYS A 275 0.02 4.24 21.38
N ARG A 276 -0.39 3.90 22.62
CA ARG A 276 -1.78 3.56 22.97
C ARG A 276 -2.51 4.84 23.38
N GLY A 277 -3.67 5.11 22.79
CA GLY A 277 -4.61 6.10 23.31
C GLY A 277 -5.84 5.40 23.91
N ARG A 278 -6.03 5.50 25.23
CA ARG A 278 -7.37 5.48 25.82
C ARG A 278 -7.76 6.94 25.99
N PHE A 279 -8.71 7.42 25.20
CA PHE A 279 -9.29 8.75 25.38
C PHE A 279 -10.31 8.67 26.52
N GLY A 280 -9.92 9.18 27.69
CA GLY A 280 -10.86 9.59 28.74
C GLY A 280 -11.11 11.09 28.60
N ALA A 281 -12.35 11.51 28.83
CA ALA A 281 -12.72 12.92 28.83
C ALA A 281 -11.92 13.68 29.91
N GLY A 282 -11.19 14.72 29.49
CA GLY A 282 -10.58 15.73 30.37
C GLY A 282 -9.14 15.45 30.80
N GLY A 283 -8.21 16.31 30.36
CA GLY A 283 -6.90 16.50 31.01
C GLY A 283 -5.72 16.60 30.05
N VAL A 284 -5.23 17.83 29.83
CA VAL A 284 -3.92 18.13 29.22
C VAL A 284 -2.81 17.79 30.22
N PRO A 285 -1.74 17.03 29.89
CA PRO A 285 -0.58 16.89 30.75
C PRO A 285 0.45 18.03 30.51
N PRO A 286 1.15 18.50 31.56
CA PRO A 286 1.98 19.69 31.48
C PRO A 286 3.37 19.43 30.86
N LEU A 287 3.91 20.47 30.23
CA LEU A 287 5.30 20.57 29.75
C LEU A 287 6.28 20.61 30.93
N GLY A 288 7.16 19.60 31.01
CA GLY A 288 8.27 19.57 31.98
C GLY A 288 9.61 19.97 31.36
N ARG A 289 10.17 21.09 31.82
CA ARG A 289 11.58 21.51 31.62
C ARG A 289 12.51 20.68 32.51
N GLY A 290 13.73 20.41 32.06
CA GLY A 290 14.86 19.94 32.88
C GLY A 290 16.02 19.46 31.99
N ALA A 291 17.00 20.29 31.66
CA ALA A 291 18.19 20.68 32.43
C ALA A 291 19.37 19.69 32.27
N TRP A 292 20.50 20.28 31.86
CA TRP A 292 21.82 19.69 31.66
C TRP A 292 22.44 19.16 32.97
N GLY A 293 23.29 18.13 32.87
CA GLY A 293 24.18 17.73 33.97
C GLY A 293 25.02 16.50 33.58
N GLY A 294 26.33 16.68 33.40
CA GLY A 294 27.23 15.66 32.90
C GLY A 294 27.82 14.72 33.96
N ALA A 295 28.51 13.68 33.49
CA ALA A 295 29.59 13.03 34.21
C ALA A 295 30.59 12.44 33.20
N ARG A 296 31.86 12.85 33.36
CA ARG A 296 33.05 12.34 32.65
C ARG A 296 33.63 11.12 33.37
N HIS A 297 34.61 10.52 32.70
CA HIS A 297 35.67 9.62 33.17
C HIS A 297 35.32 8.12 33.16
N THR A 298 36.15 7.19 32.64
CA THR A 298 37.56 7.26 32.20
C THR A 298 37.89 6.06 31.31
N ARG A 299 38.92 6.22 30.47
CA ARG A 299 39.63 5.21 29.67
C ARG A 299 40.12 4.00 30.50
N GLN A 300 40.29 2.84 29.86
CA GLN A 300 41.62 2.25 29.61
C GLN A 300 41.58 0.98 28.73
N ASN A 301 42.72 0.77 28.05
CA ASN A 301 43.05 -0.21 27.03
C ASN A 301 43.11 -1.66 27.54
N GLY A 302 42.99 -2.64 26.62
CA GLY A 302 43.33 -4.03 26.89
C GLY A 302 43.38 -4.90 25.63
N HIS A 303 44.59 -5.28 25.22
CA HIS A 303 44.98 -6.03 24.03
C HIS A 303 44.70 -7.55 24.07
N ARG A 304 44.72 -8.18 22.86
CA ARG A 304 45.04 -9.60 22.51
C ARG A 304 43.96 -10.64 22.88
N GLY A 305 43.71 -11.71 22.12
CA GLY A 305 44.28 -12.23 20.89
C GLY A 305 43.63 -13.58 20.51
N ARG A 306 43.68 -13.89 19.20
CA ARG A 306 43.69 -15.19 18.50
C ARG A 306 43.04 -16.45 19.10
N GLY A 307 42.25 -17.14 18.27
CA GLY A 307 42.01 -18.59 18.39
C GLY A 307 40.81 -19.12 17.59
N THR A 308 41.00 -19.46 16.31
CA THR A 308 40.23 -20.49 15.56
C THR A 308 40.90 -21.87 15.76
N PRO A 309 40.42 -23.01 15.23
CA PRO A 309 39.10 -23.45 14.71
C PRO A 309 38.70 -24.89 15.15
N CYS A 310 37.50 -25.37 14.78
CA CYS A 310 37.17 -26.74 14.26
C CYS A 310 35.62 -26.92 14.24
N ALA A 311 34.98 -27.21 13.10
CA ALA A 311 34.74 -28.55 12.50
C ALA A 311 33.83 -29.43 13.41
N ALA A 312 32.75 -30.11 13.00
CA ALA A 312 32.25 -30.53 11.70
C ALA A 312 30.82 -31.11 11.83
N ARG A 313 30.15 -31.28 10.68
CA ARG A 313 29.17 -32.35 10.29
C ARG A 313 27.76 -32.38 10.90
N GLY A 314 26.79 -32.29 9.99
CA GLY A 314 25.96 -33.46 9.65
C GLY A 314 24.45 -33.36 9.94
N GLY A 315 23.64 -33.73 8.95
CA GLY A 315 22.29 -34.29 9.19
C GLY A 315 21.15 -33.54 8.52
N ALA A 316 20.66 -34.11 7.42
CA ALA A 316 19.45 -33.70 6.71
C ALA A 316 18.19 -33.92 7.55
N HIS A 317 17.14 -33.12 7.30
CA HIS A 317 15.76 -33.59 7.13
C HIS A 317 14.85 -32.43 6.68
N HIS A 318 14.34 -32.54 5.46
CA HIS A 318 13.28 -31.70 4.92
C HIS A 318 11.92 -32.29 5.35
N PRO A 319 10.95 -31.45 5.73
CA PRO A 319 9.57 -31.72 5.34
C PRO A 319 9.00 -30.57 4.51
N ARG A 320 8.28 -30.95 3.45
CA ARG A 320 7.45 -30.08 2.62
C ARG A 320 6.28 -29.57 3.45
N ALA A 321 6.19 -28.27 3.68
CA ALA A 321 4.99 -27.63 4.21
C ALA A 321 4.17 -27.07 3.03
N ARG A 322 3.02 -27.69 2.75
CA ARG A 322 1.94 -27.07 1.97
C ARG A 322 1.37 -25.92 2.79
N ALA A 323 1.43 -24.70 2.28
CA ALA A 323 0.71 -23.56 2.85
C ALA A 323 -0.70 -23.53 2.26
N GLU A 324 -1.69 -24.03 3.01
CA GLU A 324 -3.10 -23.72 2.76
C GLU A 324 -3.41 -22.36 3.40
N ALA A 325 -3.68 -21.35 2.57
CA ALA A 325 -4.18 -20.06 3.02
C ALA A 325 -5.66 -20.20 3.42
N ARG A 326 -5.92 -20.33 4.73
CA ARG A 326 -7.28 -20.24 5.28
C ARG A 326 -7.69 -18.78 5.43
N HIS A 327 -8.56 -18.30 4.54
CA HIS A 327 -9.26 -17.03 4.73
C HIS A 327 -10.47 -17.25 5.66
N LEU A 328 -10.40 -16.72 6.88
CA LEU A 328 -11.54 -16.61 7.80
C LEU A 328 -12.29 -15.31 7.46
N TYR A 329 -13.42 -15.44 6.78
CA TYR A 329 -14.43 -14.39 6.67
C TYR A 329 -15.21 -14.33 7.98
N LEU A 330 -15.29 -13.15 8.61
CA LEU A 330 -16.24 -12.87 9.69
C LEU A 330 -17.05 -11.63 9.30
N SER A 331 -18.37 -11.83 9.16
CA SER A 331 -19.37 -10.80 8.91
C SER A 331 -19.42 -9.75 10.04
N PRO A 332 -19.89 -8.52 9.78
CA PRO A 332 -19.99 -7.49 10.81
C PRO A 332 -21.11 -7.83 11.78
N ARG A 333 -20.79 -8.06 13.06
CA ARG A 333 -21.77 -7.98 14.14
C ARG A 333 -21.97 -6.52 14.52
N ARG A 334 -23.23 -6.06 14.51
CA ARG A 334 -23.65 -4.80 15.15
C ARG A 334 -23.24 -4.85 16.63
N ALA A 335 -22.40 -3.91 17.06
CA ALA A 335 -22.17 -3.65 18.48
C ALA A 335 -23.12 -2.55 18.94
N SER A 336 -24.22 -2.93 19.60
CA SER A 336 -24.97 -2.05 20.47
C SER A 336 -24.31 -2.07 21.85
N VAL A 337 -23.82 -0.93 22.34
CA VAL A 337 -23.46 -0.75 23.74
C VAL A 337 -24.08 0.56 24.22
N GLY A 338 -25.17 0.45 24.98
CA GLY A 338 -25.69 1.55 25.77
C GLY A 338 -25.03 1.55 27.15
N ASP A 339 -24.61 2.72 27.61
CA ASP A 339 -24.23 2.98 29.00
C ASP A 339 -25.44 3.58 29.74
N PRO A 340 -25.94 3.00 30.87
CA PRO A 340 -27.14 3.47 31.55
C PRO A 340 -27.00 4.78 32.35
N ARG A 341 -25.98 5.62 32.08
CA ARG A 341 -25.76 6.88 32.82
C ARG A 341 -25.38 8.08 31.95
N ALA A 342 -25.83 8.12 30.70
CA ALA A 342 -25.72 9.32 29.87
C ALA A 342 -26.93 10.24 30.10
N ASP A 343 -26.63 11.50 30.44
CA ASP A 343 -27.56 12.63 30.44
C ASP A 343 -28.19 12.78 29.03
N PRO A 344 -29.51 12.92 28.84
CA PRO A 344 -30.15 12.83 27.52
C PRO A 344 -29.97 14.05 26.60
N GLY A 345 -28.99 14.92 26.88
CA GLY A 345 -28.99 16.32 26.41
C GLY A 345 -27.89 16.78 25.46
N ASP A 346 -26.96 15.93 25.02
CA ASP A 346 -25.87 16.37 24.12
C ASP A 346 -25.50 15.28 23.11
N GLU A 347 -26.30 15.17 22.04
CA GLU A 347 -25.89 14.48 20.81
C GLU A 347 -25.05 15.42 19.94
N SER A 348 -23.92 15.91 20.43
CA SER A 348 -22.86 16.42 19.55
C SER A 348 -22.24 15.23 18.81
N ARG A 349 -22.83 14.90 17.65
CA ARG A 349 -22.29 13.92 16.71
C ARG A 349 -20.92 14.38 16.23
N VAL A 350 -19.86 13.93 16.88
CA VAL A 350 -18.49 14.07 16.37
C VAL A 350 -18.35 13.07 15.23
N SER A 351 -18.34 13.54 13.98
CA SER A 351 -18.02 12.67 12.85
C SER A 351 -16.51 12.45 12.84
N ILE A 352 -16.11 11.18 12.94
CA ILE A 352 -14.71 10.76 12.77
C ILE A 352 -14.54 10.32 11.34
N LEU A 353 -13.73 11.05 10.60
CA LEU A 353 -13.45 10.80 9.19
C LEU A 353 -12.11 10.06 9.04
N PHE A 354 -12.04 9.06 8.18
CA PHE A 354 -10.81 8.32 7.87
C PHE A 354 -10.45 8.46 6.39
N SER A 355 -9.23 8.90 6.08
CA SER A 355 -8.60 8.74 4.77
C SER A 355 -7.48 7.70 4.84
N ALA A 356 -7.29 6.91 3.77
CA ALA A 356 -6.18 5.99 3.62
C ALA A 356 -5.55 6.17 2.23
N SER A 357 -4.29 6.60 2.18
CA SER A 357 -3.52 6.85 0.94
C SER A 357 -2.62 5.69 0.53
#